data_AF-A0A4U0TJ84-F1
#
_entry.id   AF-A0A4U0TJ84-F1
#
_cell.length_a   1.000
_cell.length_b   1.000
_cell.length_c   1.000
_cell.angle_alpha   90.00
_cell.angle_beta   90.00
_cell.angle_gamma   90.00
#
_symmetry.space_group_name_H-M   'P 1'
#
loop_
_entity.id
_entity.type
_entity.pdbx_description
1 polymer ?
#
loop_
_entity_poly.entity_id
_entity_poly.type
_entity_poly.pdbx_seq_one_letter_code
_entity_poly.pdbx_strand_id
1 'polypeptide(L)'
;MGGEEQTHRVHRPTKEKKKPTAGQPNPKAFAYAAPGRLAKQAARSHDVREKRLHVPLVDRLPEEAPPLVVGVVGPPGVGKTTLIKSLVRRYTKQSVSDPRGPITIVTGKRRRLTFIECPSDSLASSIDLAKVVDIVLLMIDGNFGFEMETMEFLNVLSSTGMPGNIFGILTHLDLFKKQDTLKTQKKRLKHRFWSELYQGAKLFYLSGVINGRYPDREVLNLSRFLSVMKNPRPLVWRNSHPYALADRMLDITPPTQIEENPKCDRTVALYGYLRGTNMPGYEAKVHVPGVGDLTVAQVEAQPDPCPTPYAQQALEKITGTKKRRRLGEKEKVIYAPMSDVGGVLVDRDAVYIDVKSNTFDADDEDDVERGLGEQMVVGLQSERRLLGNDEQGIALFGKGERLRDVEDDHEDVLDTGRTSRRNPTAMDRELDDGLDLEDEGFESG
;
A
#
# COMPACT_ATOMS: atom_id res chain seq x y z
N MET A 1 -81.71 13.88 86.43
CA MET A 1 -80.35 13.68 85.90
C MET A 1 -80.49 13.08 84.52
N GLY A 2 -80.04 13.79 83.50
CA GLY A 2 -80.19 13.43 82.09
C GLY A 2 -79.81 14.65 81.27
N GLY A 3 -78.52 14.93 81.19
CA GLY A 3 -78.00 15.95 80.29
C GLY A 3 -77.93 15.35 78.89
N GLU A 4 -78.72 15.85 77.95
CA GLU A 4 -78.53 15.57 76.53
C GLU A 4 -77.28 16.31 76.06
N GLU A 5 -76.26 15.56 75.65
CA GLU A 5 -75.04 16.13 75.06
C GLU A 5 -75.37 16.74 73.69
N GLN A 6 -75.18 18.06 73.57
CA GLN A 6 -75.22 18.73 72.27
C GLN A 6 -74.00 18.32 71.44
N THR A 7 -74.23 17.60 70.34
CA THR A 7 -73.17 17.27 69.37
C THR A 7 -72.85 18.48 68.50
N HIS A 8 -71.68 19.10 68.70
CA HIS A 8 -71.20 20.19 67.84
C HIS A 8 -70.89 19.67 66.42
N ARG A 9 -71.44 20.33 65.39
CA ARG A 9 -71.12 20.07 63.97
C ARG A 9 -69.71 20.55 63.63
N VAL A 10 -68.91 19.67 63.01
CA VAL A 10 -67.55 19.97 62.55
C VAL A 10 -67.60 20.93 61.35
N HIS A 11 -67.01 22.11 61.49
CA HIS A 11 -67.18 23.25 60.57
C HIS A 11 -66.25 23.23 59.33
N ARG A 12 -65.53 22.13 59.05
CA ARG A 12 -64.66 22.03 57.87
C ARG A 12 -64.56 20.58 57.38
N PRO A 13 -64.78 20.31 56.07
CA PRO A 13 -64.51 18.99 55.52
C PRO A 13 -63.03 18.66 55.72
N THR A 14 -62.75 17.49 56.29
CA THR A 14 -61.39 16.98 56.49
C THR A 14 -60.72 16.83 55.13
N LYS A 15 -59.53 17.43 54.98
CA LYS A 15 -58.75 17.37 53.74
C LYS A 15 -58.41 15.91 53.46
N GLU A 16 -59.01 15.30 52.44
CA GLU A 16 -58.68 13.94 52.05
C GLU A 16 -57.20 13.84 51.69
N LYS A 17 -56.44 13.06 52.48
CA LYS A 17 -55.07 12.70 52.12
C LYS A 17 -55.16 11.81 50.89
N LYS A 18 -54.60 12.25 49.76
CA LYS A 18 -54.47 11.43 48.55
C LYS A 18 -53.84 10.09 48.93
N LYS A 19 -54.65 9.03 48.92
CA LYS A 19 -54.16 7.66 49.14
C LYS A 19 -53.27 7.29 47.94
N PRO A 20 -52.17 6.56 48.13
CA PRO A 20 -51.38 6.06 47.02
C PRO A 20 -52.29 5.21 46.10
N THR A 21 -52.16 5.41 44.80
CA THR A 21 -52.94 4.73 43.77
C THR A 21 -52.84 3.22 43.98
N ALA A 22 -53.98 2.53 44.13
CA ALA A 22 -54.00 1.09 44.32
C ALA A 22 -53.38 0.40 43.08
N GLY A 23 -52.35 -0.43 43.30
CA GLY A 23 -51.64 -1.16 42.24
C GLY A 23 -50.30 -0.57 41.80
N GLN A 24 -49.91 0.63 42.27
CA GLN A 24 -48.58 1.17 42.01
C GLN A 24 -47.59 0.81 43.14
N PRO A 25 -46.34 0.43 42.80
CA PRO A 25 -45.30 0.20 43.80
C PRO A 25 -45.08 1.44 44.66
N ASN A 26 -44.81 1.27 45.96
CA ASN A 26 -44.65 2.39 46.90
C ASN A 26 -43.44 3.28 46.50
N PRO A 27 -43.65 4.53 46.02
CA PRO A 27 -42.56 5.38 45.52
C PRO A 27 -41.56 5.78 46.62
N LYS A 28 -41.96 5.73 47.90
CA LYS A 28 -41.05 5.99 49.03
C LYS A 28 -40.07 4.85 49.27
N ALA A 29 -40.42 3.62 48.90
CA ALA A 29 -39.53 2.46 49.00
C ALA A 29 -38.45 2.45 47.91
N PHE A 30 -38.68 3.15 46.78
CA PHE A 30 -37.73 3.31 45.68
C PHE A 30 -36.98 4.65 45.72
N ALA A 31 -36.88 5.29 46.89
CA ALA A 31 -36.10 6.50 47.07
C ALA A 31 -34.59 6.19 47.06
N TYR A 32 -33.81 7.08 46.45
CA TYR A 32 -32.36 6.93 46.43
C TYR A 32 -31.73 7.40 47.74
N ALA A 33 -30.74 6.64 48.25
CA ALA A 33 -30.02 6.98 49.48
C ALA A 33 -29.20 8.29 49.38
N ALA A 34 -28.76 8.67 48.17
CA ALA A 34 -27.92 9.85 47.95
C ALA A 34 -28.41 10.68 46.75
N PRO A 35 -29.46 11.51 46.90
CA PRO A 35 -30.09 12.23 45.79
C PRO A 35 -29.14 13.24 45.11
N GLY A 36 -28.28 13.92 45.88
CA GLY A 36 -27.32 14.88 45.31
C GLY A 36 -26.23 14.22 44.43
N ARG A 37 -25.74 13.03 44.82
CA ARG A 37 -24.77 12.27 44.01
C ARG A 37 -25.43 11.74 42.74
N LEU A 38 -26.64 11.21 42.87
CA LEU A 38 -27.44 10.75 41.74
C LEU A 38 -27.67 11.89 40.74
N ALA A 39 -28.07 13.08 41.20
CA ALA A 39 -28.30 14.23 40.33
C ALA A 39 -27.05 14.62 39.53
N LYS A 40 -25.88 14.68 40.18
CA LYS A 40 -24.60 14.97 39.49
C LYS A 40 -24.23 13.88 38.48
N GLN A 41 -24.41 12.61 38.84
CA GLN A 41 -24.13 11.49 37.95
C GLN A 41 -25.11 11.45 36.77
N ALA A 42 -26.39 11.70 37.02
CA ALA A 42 -27.43 11.78 36.01
C ALA A 42 -27.09 12.90 35.02
N ALA A 43 -26.84 14.12 35.49
CA ALA A 43 -26.45 15.26 34.64
C ALA A 43 -25.24 14.91 33.76
N ARG A 44 -24.14 14.45 34.35
CA ARG A 44 -22.95 14.04 33.57
C ARG A 44 -23.26 12.91 32.57
N SER A 45 -24.11 11.94 32.95
CA SER A 45 -24.48 10.84 32.05
C SER A 45 -25.34 11.31 30.88
N HIS A 46 -26.17 12.34 31.09
CA HIS A 46 -26.98 12.97 30.06
C HIS A 46 -26.07 13.76 29.12
N ASP A 47 -25.17 14.59 29.65
CA ASP A 47 -24.18 15.35 28.85
C ASP A 47 -23.31 14.42 27.99
N VAL A 48 -22.85 13.29 28.56
CA VAL A 48 -22.03 12.31 27.82
C VAL A 48 -22.86 11.58 26.75
N ARG A 49 -24.13 11.27 27.02
CA ARG A 49 -25.02 10.65 26.03
C ARG A 49 -25.34 11.62 24.90
N GLU A 50 -25.62 12.87 25.23
CA GLU A 50 -25.88 13.93 24.26
C GLU A 50 -24.68 14.15 23.34
N LYS A 51 -23.46 14.21 23.89
CA LYS A 51 -22.21 14.28 23.10
C LYS A 51 -21.94 13.06 22.20
N ARG A 52 -22.60 11.92 22.44
CA ARG A 52 -22.48 10.73 21.58
C ARG A 52 -23.46 10.76 20.41
N LEU A 53 -24.53 11.56 20.49
CA LEU A 53 -25.49 11.68 19.41
C LEU A 53 -24.82 12.44 18.25
N HIS A 54 -24.84 11.82 17.08
CA HIS A 54 -24.37 12.40 15.83
C HIS A 54 -25.50 12.30 14.81
N VAL A 55 -25.44 13.11 13.75
CA VAL A 55 -26.38 13.01 12.63
C VAL A 55 -26.29 11.60 12.05
N PRO A 56 -27.42 10.86 11.93
CA PRO A 56 -27.41 9.54 11.33
C PRO A 56 -27.14 9.70 9.83
N LEU A 57 -25.99 9.20 9.38
CA LEU A 57 -25.59 9.17 7.98
C LEU A 57 -25.47 7.72 7.53
N VAL A 58 -25.79 7.47 6.26
CA VAL A 58 -25.65 6.13 5.66
C VAL A 58 -24.16 5.86 5.44
N ASP A 59 -23.67 4.76 6.00
CA ASP A 59 -22.34 4.22 5.69
C ASP A 59 -22.46 3.27 4.50
N ARG A 60 -21.70 3.54 3.43
CA ARG A 60 -21.66 2.73 2.20
C ARG A 60 -20.36 1.94 2.04
N LEU A 61 -19.57 1.81 3.11
CA LEU A 61 -18.35 1.02 3.09
C LEU A 61 -18.66 -0.48 2.82
N PRO A 62 -18.06 -1.10 1.80
CA PRO A 62 -18.20 -2.54 1.55
C PRO A 62 -17.49 -3.37 2.63
N GLU A 63 -17.79 -4.68 2.69
CA GLU A 63 -17.13 -5.59 3.64
C GLU A 63 -15.62 -5.67 3.41
N GLU A 64 -15.20 -5.75 2.14
CA GLU A 64 -13.81 -5.56 1.75
C GLU A 64 -13.56 -4.09 1.40
N ALA A 65 -13.09 -3.34 2.39
CA ALA A 65 -12.83 -1.93 2.23
C ALA A 65 -11.61 -1.66 1.32
N PRO A 66 -11.70 -0.64 0.44
CA PRO A 66 -10.54 -0.18 -0.31
C PRO A 66 -9.48 0.44 0.65
N PRO A 67 -8.20 0.50 0.25
CA PRO A 67 -7.12 0.96 1.13
C PRO A 67 -7.28 2.44 1.50
N LEU A 68 -7.28 2.83 2.77
CA LEU A 68 -7.53 4.23 3.16
C LEU A 68 -6.45 5.18 2.65
N VAL A 69 -6.84 6.33 2.10
CA VAL A 69 -5.87 7.29 1.54
C VAL A 69 -5.30 8.16 2.66
N VAL A 70 -3.97 8.10 2.82
CA VAL A 70 -3.19 8.90 3.76
C VAL A 70 -2.41 9.96 2.98
N GLY A 71 -2.86 11.21 3.05
CA GLY A 71 -2.17 12.34 2.44
C GLY A 71 -1.08 12.88 3.36
N VAL A 72 0.16 12.93 2.87
CA VAL A 72 1.28 13.60 3.54
C VAL A 72 1.40 15.01 2.96
N VAL A 73 1.13 16.01 3.79
CA VAL A 73 1.04 17.41 3.38
C VAL A 73 1.91 18.26 4.29
N GLY A 74 2.56 19.27 3.73
CA GLY A 74 3.44 20.17 4.45
C GLY A 74 4.28 21.00 3.48
N PRO A 75 4.99 22.00 4.02
CA PRO A 75 5.74 22.95 3.22
C PRO A 75 6.94 22.32 2.51
N PRO A 76 7.57 23.00 1.53
CA PRO A 76 8.78 22.50 0.90
C PRO A 76 9.88 22.31 1.94
N GLY A 77 10.67 21.24 1.78
CA GLY A 77 11.81 20.96 2.66
C GLY A 77 11.47 20.41 4.06
N VAL A 78 10.19 20.20 4.42
CA VAL A 78 9.81 19.69 5.77
C VAL A 78 10.13 18.20 6.01
N GLY A 79 10.46 17.45 4.96
CA GLY A 79 10.80 16.02 5.02
C GLY A 79 9.66 15.04 4.71
N LYS A 80 8.70 15.42 3.85
CA LYS A 80 7.55 14.58 3.42
C LYS A 80 7.97 13.23 2.86
N THR A 81 8.85 13.25 1.87
CA THR A 81 9.41 12.05 1.24
C THR A 81 10.13 11.17 2.28
N THR A 82 10.91 11.78 3.19
CA THR A 82 11.62 11.08 4.29
C THR A 82 10.65 10.38 5.25
N LEU A 83 9.50 11.00 5.53
CA LEU A 83 8.45 10.40 6.36
C LEU A 83 7.85 9.17 5.69
N ILE A 84 7.53 9.28 4.39
CA ILE A 84 7.01 8.15 3.61
C ILE A 84 8.03 7.02 3.59
N LYS A 85 9.30 7.26 3.22
CA LYS A 85 10.36 6.24 3.25
C LYS A 85 10.46 5.53 4.61
N SER A 86 10.37 6.29 5.69
CA SER A 86 10.45 5.75 7.06
C SER A 86 9.21 4.91 7.43
N LEU A 87 8.01 5.34 7.04
CA LEU A 87 6.77 4.61 7.27
C LEU A 87 6.69 3.33 6.43
N VAL A 88 7.04 3.40 5.14
CA VAL A 88 7.07 2.24 4.24
C VAL A 88 7.99 1.18 4.82
N ARG A 89 9.24 1.54 5.12
CA ARG A 89 10.21 0.62 5.71
C ARG A 89 9.75 0.04 7.04
N ARG A 90 9.01 0.80 7.84
CA ARG A 90 8.45 0.30 9.11
C ARG A 90 7.41 -0.81 8.89
N TYR A 91 6.56 -0.67 7.87
CA TYR A 91 5.51 -1.63 7.59
C TYR A 91 6.01 -2.85 6.82
N THR A 92 6.78 -2.64 5.74
CA THR A 92 7.13 -3.67 4.75
C THR A 92 8.52 -4.25 4.96
N LYS A 93 9.35 -3.60 5.80
CA LYS A 93 10.80 -3.86 5.95
C LYS A 93 11.64 -3.61 4.70
N GLN A 94 11.04 -3.15 3.61
CA GLN A 94 11.74 -2.82 2.37
C GLN A 94 12.11 -1.33 2.37
N SER A 95 13.26 -1.00 1.79
CA SER A 95 13.65 0.39 1.53
C SER A 95 13.17 0.82 0.16
N VAL A 96 12.54 1.99 0.09
CA VAL A 96 12.18 2.68 -1.15
C VAL A 96 13.11 3.90 -1.27
N SER A 97 13.85 3.98 -2.38
CA SER A 97 14.83 5.04 -2.63
C SER A 97 14.14 6.35 -3.00
N ASP A 98 13.21 6.32 -3.96
CA ASP A 98 12.42 7.46 -4.43
C ASP A 98 10.93 7.10 -4.48
N PRO A 99 10.15 7.43 -3.43
CA PRO A 99 8.71 7.16 -3.41
C PRO A 99 7.97 8.17 -4.28
N ARG A 100 7.58 7.77 -5.49
CA ARG A 100 6.73 8.54 -6.40
C ARG A 100 5.34 7.93 -6.54
N GLY A 101 4.33 8.80 -6.61
CA GLY A 101 2.95 8.39 -6.74
C GLY A 101 2.38 7.75 -5.46
N PRO A 102 1.23 7.09 -5.56
CA PRO A 102 0.59 6.43 -4.43
C PRO A 102 1.25 5.08 -4.09
N ILE A 103 1.43 4.84 -2.80
CA ILE A 103 2.06 3.64 -2.25
C ILE A 103 1.07 2.92 -1.34
N THR A 104 0.56 1.76 -1.78
CA THR A 104 -0.39 0.96 -1.03
C THR A 104 0.33 -0.11 -0.20
N ILE A 105 0.00 -0.19 1.09
CA ILE A 105 0.63 -1.09 2.05
C ILE A 105 -0.42 -1.76 2.94
N VAL A 106 -0.21 -3.05 3.20
CA VAL A 106 -0.99 -3.80 4.20
C VAL A 106 -0.48 -3.48 5.60
N THR A 107 -1.33 -2.85 6.43
CA THR A 107 -0.97 -2.44 7.80
C THR A 107 -1.52 -3.37 8.88
N GLY A 108 -2.62 -4.06 8.58
CA GLY A 108 -3.21 -5.08 9.45
C GLY A 108 -4.09 -6.04 8.68
N LYS A 109 -4.59 -7.08 9.35
CA LYS A 109 -5.37 -8.15 8.67
C LYS A 109 -6.61 -7.68 7.92
N ARG A 110 -7.20 -6.54 8.32
CA ARG A 110 -8.40 -5.93 7.72
C ARG A 110 -8.15 -4.55 7.12
N ARG A 111 -6.91 -4.03 7.20
CA ARG A 111 -6.62 -2.63 6.91
C ARG A 111 -5.40 -2.48 6.03
N ARG A 112 -5.57 -1.63 5.02
CA ARG A 112 -4.55 -1.20 4.08
C ARG A 112 -4.57 0.32 4.03
N LEU A 113 -3.40 0.91 3.85
CA LEU A 113 -3.24 2.36 3.70
C LEU A 113 -2.55 2.64 2.37
N THR A 114 -3.01 3.65 1.66
CA THR A 114 -2.34 4.21 0.47
C THR A 114 -1.73 5.54 0.87
N PHE A 115 -0.41 5.64 0.89
CA PHE A 115 0.30 6.89 1.13
C PHE A 115 0.44 7.66 -0.17
N ILE A 116 0.12 8.95 -0.14
CA ILE A 116 0.34 9.86 -1.26
C ILE A 116 1.01 11.13 -0.74
N GLU A 117 2.09 11.54 -1.40
CA GLU A 117 2.76 12.80 -1.13
C GLU A 117 2.04 13.93 -1.88
N CYS A 118 1.74 15.04 -1.20
CA CYS A 118 1.32 16.26 -1.88
C CYS A 118 2.55 17.03 -2.36
N PRO A 119 2.64 17.39 -3.65
CA PRO A 119 3.59 18.41 -4.12
C PRO A 119 3.40 19.71 -3.33
N SER A 120 4.49 20.35 -2.91
CA SER A 120 4.41 21.64 -2.16
C SER A 120 3.98 22.79 -3.06
N ASP A 121 4.50 22.81 -4.29
CA ASP A 121 4.48 24.01 -5.12
C ASP A 121 3.10 24.30 -5.75
N SER A 122 2.15 23.36 -5.64
CA SER A 122 0.84 23.44 -6.30
C SER A 122 -0.31 23.35 -5.30
N LEU A 123 -1.02 24.48 -5.15
CA LEU A 123 -2.28 24.54 -4.41
C LEU A 123 -3.38 23.70 -5.09
N ALA A 124 -3.36 23.56 -6.42
CA ALA A 124 -4.34 22.73 -7.14
C ALA A 124 -4.25 21.27 -6.71
N SER A 125 -3.03 20.73 -6.63
CA SER A 125 -2.79 19.37 -6.14
C SER A 125 -3.24 19.19 -4.69
N SER A 126 -3.05 20.22 -3.85
CA SER A 126 -3.53 20.26 -2.48
C SER A 126 -5.07 20.21 -2.40
N ILE A 127 -5.77 20.91 -3.28
CA ILE A 127 -7.25 20.90 -3.36
C ILE A 127 -7.77 19.52 -3.77
N ASP A 128 -7.16 18.91 -4.78
CA ASP A 128 -7.61 17.60 -5.27
C ASP A 128 -7.31 16.50 -4.25
N LEU A 129 -6.16 16.58 -3.59
CA LEU A 129 -5.83 15.70 -2.48
C LEU A 129 -6.82 15.85 -1.31
N ALA A 130 -7.21 17.07 -0.95
CA ALA A 130 -8.16 17.32 0.15
C ALA A 130 -9.52 16.63 -0.09
N LYS A 131 -10.00 16.58 -1.34
CA LYS A 131 -11.24 15.88 -1.70
C LYS A 131 -11.15 14.37 -1.45
N VAL A 132 -9.98 13.76 -1.69
CA VAL A 132 -9.76 12.31 -1.69
C VAL A 132 -9.30 11.74 -0.34
N VAL A 133 -8.53 12.49 0.45
CA VAL A 133 -7.81 11.95 1.63
C VAL A 133 -8.70 11.57 2.81
N ASP A 134 -8.53 10.35 3.34
CA ASP A 134 -9.21 9.88 4.56
C ASP A 134 -8.47 10.24 5.84
N ILE A 135 -7.14 10.32 5.78
CA ILE A 135 -6.25 10.64 6.91
C ILE A 135 -5.19 11.63 6.45
N VAL A 136 -5.06 12.75 7.15
CA VAL A 136 -4.02 13.75 6.85
C VAL A 136 -2.88 13.63 7.84
N LEU A 137 -1.67 13.49 7.32
CA LEU A 137 -0.41 13.71 8.06
C LEU A 137 0.11 15.09 7.69
N LEU A 138 -0.17 16.07 8.55
CA LEU A 138 0.25 17.46 8.36
C LEU A 138 1.63 17.68 9.00
N MET A 139 2.64 17.88 8.18
CA MET A 139 4.00 18.14 8.61
C MET A 139 4.20 19.64 8.84
N ILE A 140 4.81 19.97 9.98
CA ILE A 140 5.08 21.33 10.42
C ILE A 140 6.54 21.39 10.85
N ASP A 141 7.27 22.38 10.36
CA ASP A 141 8.62 22.65 10.82
C ASP A 141 8.58 23.22 12.25
N GLY A 142 9.31 22.59 13.18
CA GLY A 142 9.35 23.06 14.57
C GLY A 142 10.14 24.34 14.79
N ASN A 143 11.21 24.53 14.03
CA ASN A 143 12.08 25.70 14.12
C ASN A 143 11.43 26.93 13.47
N PHE A 144 10.90 26.77 12.25
CA PHE A 144 10.23 27.85 11.54
C PHE A 144 8.82 28.11 12.08
N GLY A 145 8.05 27.05 12.30
CA GLY A 145 6.66 27.10 12.76
C GLY A 145 5.66 26.86 11.63
N PHE A 146 4.50 27.53 11.72
CA PHE A 146 3.45 27.38 10.71
C PHE A 146 3.73 28.24 9.48
N GLU A 147 3.67 27.60 8.32
CA GLU A 147 3.80 28.23 7.00
C GLU A 147 2.43 28.46 6.35
N MET A 148 2.38 29.40 5.40
CA MET A 148 1.14 29.75 4.70
C MET A 148 0.54 28.53 3.99
N GLU A 149 1.37 27.71 3.33
CA GLU A 149 0.92 26.48 2.64
C GLU A 149 0.17 25.51 3.57
N THR A 150 0.66 25.34 4.81
CA THR A 150 -0.02 24.48 5.79
C THR A 150 -1.39 25.03 6.18
N MET A 151 -1.52 26.35 6.28
CA MET A 151 -2.78 27.00 6.65
C MET A 151 -3.77 27.05 5.48
N GLU A 152 -3.28 27.28 4.26
CA GLU A 152 -4.07 27.20 3.05
C GLU A 152 -4.67 25.81 2.88
N PHE A 153 -3.85 24.76 3.04
CA PHE A 153 -4.35 23.39 2.99
C PHE A 153 -5.40 23.10 4.08
N LEU A 154 -5.18 23.55 5.33
CA LEU A 154 -6.16 23.37 6.41
C LEU A 154 -7.50 24.06 6.11
N ASN A 155 -7.48 25.24 5.49
CA ASN A 155 -8.69 25.97 5.09
C ASN A 155 -9.41 25.31 3.91
N VAL A 156 -8.66 24.80 2.93
CA VAL A 156 -9.23 24.00 1.84
C VAL A 156 -9.84 22.70 2.39
N LEU A 157 -9.18 22.05 3.35
CA LEU A 157 -9.67 20.83 3.95
C LEU A 157 -10.92 21.06 4.82
N SER A 158 -11.01 22.18 5.52
CA SER A 158 -12.17 22.53 6.34
C SER A 158 -13.40 22.83 5.47
N SER A 159 -13.20 23.47 4.31
CA SER A 159 -14.27 23.79 3.36
C SER A 159 -14.74 22.58 2.54
N THR A 160 -13.83 21.71 2.09
CA THR A 160 -14.19 20.48 1.34
C THR A 160 -14.80 19.41 2.25
N GLY A 161 -14.39 19.38 3.51
CA GLY A 161 -14.94 18.51 4.53
C GLY A 161 -13.83 17.85 5.35
N MET A 162 -13.75 18.23 6.62
CA MET A 162 -12.66 17.78 7.49
C MET A 162 -12.70 16.24 7.68
N PRO A 163 -11.62 15.52 7.33
CA PRO A 163 -11.52 14.09 7.58
C PRO A 163 -11.46 13.81 9.09
N GLY A 164 -11.92 12.62 9.48
CA GLY A 164 -12.04 12.27 10.90
C GLY A 164 -10.72 12.22 11.65
N ASN A 165 -9.60 12.04 10.95
CA ASN A 165 -8.29 11.86 11.56
C ASN A 165 -7.23 12.76 10.89
N ILE A 166 -6.80 13.79 11.60
CA ILE A 166 -5.70 14.69 11.19
C ILE A 166 -4.62 14.61 12.26
N PHE A 167 -3.39 14.32 11.85
CA PHE A 167 -2.22 14.24 12.73
C PHE A 167 -1.24 15.32 12.35
N GLY A 168 -0.88 16.15 13.32
CA GLY A 168 0.26 17.04 13.17
C GLY A 168 1.55 16.25 13.42
N ILE A 169 2.57 16.50 12.62
CA ILE A 169 3.91 15.95 12.80
C ILE A 169 4.86 17.13 12.83
N LEU A 170 5.48 17.35 13.99
CA LEU A 170 6.51 18.35 14.18
C LEU A 170 7.88 17.78 13.85
N THR A 171 8.55 18.35 12.86
CA THR A 171 9.91 17.98 12.42
C THR A 171 10.94 19.02 12.83
N HIS A 172 12.21 18.79 12.47
CA HIS A 172 13.34 19.71 12.69
C HIS A 172 13.49 20.17 14.15
N LEU A 173 13.31 19.24 15.09
CA LEU A 173 13.43 19.51 16.53
C LEU A 173 14.88 19.44 17.01
N ASP A 174 15.76 18.85 16.20
CA ASP A 174 17.20 18.79 16.32
C ASP A 174 17.91 20.13 16.08
N LEU A 175 17.29 21.05 15.33
CA LEU A 175 17.81 22.40 15.12
C LEU A 175 17.83 23.26 16.39
N PHE A 176 17.12 22.85 17.45
CA PHE A 176 17.07 23.59 18.71
C PHE A 176 18.29 23.33 19.58
N LYS A 177 19.11 24.38 19.78
CA LYS A 177 20.27 24.32 20.70
C LYS A 177 19.90 24.26 22.18
N LYS A 178 18.79 24.88 22.59
CA LYS A 178 18.34 24.97 24.00
C LYS A 178 17.06 24.18 24.22
N GLN A 179 17.02 23.38 25.29
CA GLN A 179 15.86 22.52 25.57
C GLN A 179 14.61 23.32 26.03
N ASP A 180 14.80 24.45 26.69
CA ASP A 180 13.67 25.25 27.19
C ASP A 180 12.96 26.03 26.07
N THR A 181 13.71 26.46 25.04
CA THR A 181 13.13 27.06 23.84
C THR A 181 12.34 26.01 23.06
N LEU A 182 12.86 24.79 22.93
CA LEU A 182 12.15 23.65 22.32
C LEU A 182 10.82 23.35 23.04
N LYS A 183 10.82 23.28 24.37
CA LYS A 183 9.60 23.03 25.16
C LYS A 183 8.57 24.15 24.97
N THR A 184 9.02 25.40 25.00
CA THR A 184 8.16 26.58 24.83
C THR A 184 7.55 26.60 23.42
N GLN A 185 8.36 26.33 22.39
CA GLN A 185 7.91 26.29 21.01
C GLN A 185 6.96 25.13 20.75
N LYS A 186 7.25 23.92 21.26
CA LYS A 186 6.31 22.78 21.20
C LYS A 186 4.97 23.13 21.83
N LYS A 187 4.97 23.82 22.97
CA LYS A 187 3.73 24.27 23.63
C LYS A 187 2.98 25.30 22.77
N ARG A 188 3.67 26.30 22.22
CA ARG A 188 3.09 27.33 21.34
C ARG A 188 2.47 26.72 20.09
N LEU A 189 3.21 25.88 19.36
CA LEU A 189 2.74 25.23 18.14
C LEU A 189 1.59 24.27 18.42
N LYS A 190 1.63 23.54 19.53
CA LYS A 190 0.52 22.70 19.97
C LYS A 190 -0.75 23.49 20.26
N HIS A 191 -0.66 24.63 20.95
CA HIS A 191 -1.82 25.47 21.22
C HIS A 191 -2.40 26.07 19.93
N ARG A 192 -1.55 26.51 19.00
CA ARG A 192 -1.99 26.99 17.69
C ARG A 192 -2.62 25.87 16.87
N PHE A 193 -2.02 24.69 16.83
CA PHE A 193 -2.59 23.52 16.15
C PHE A 193 -3.97 23.14 16.69
N TRP A 194 -4.19 23.30 17.99
CA TRP A 194 -5.49 23.07 18.63
C TRP A 194 -6.54 24.13 18.29
N SER A 195 -6.13 25.40 18.12
CA SER A 195 -7.06 26.46 17.71
C SER A 195 -7.50 26.32 16.26
N GLU A 196 -6.62 25.86 15.37
CA GLU A 196 -6.94 25.71 13.94
C GLU A 196 -7.78 24.45 13.62
N LEU A 197 -7.58 23.36 14.36
CA LEU A 197 -8.29 22.10 14.12
C LEU A 197 -9.42 21.86 15.12
N TYR A 198 -9.06 21.29 16.26
CA TYR A 198 -9.94 21.03 17.39
C TYR A 198 -9.11 20.83 18.64
N GLN A 199 -9.71 21.15 19.78
CA GLN A 199 -9.03 21.04 21.07
C GLN A 199 -8.63 19.59 21.36
N GLY A 200 -7.35 19.37 21.60
CA GLY A 200 -6.82 18.03 21.89
C GLY A 200 -6.42 17.21 20.66
N ALA A 201 -6.32 17.84 19.48
CA ALA A 201 -5.73 17.21 18.30
C ALA A 201 -4.33 16.64 18.58
N LYS A 202 -4.00 15.53 17.93
CA LYS A 202 -2.78 14.75 18.19
C LYS A 202 -1.61 15.32 17.38
N LEU A 203 -0.55 15.66 18.08
CA LEU A 203 0.71 16.17 17.53
C LEU A 203 1.83 15.21 17.90
N PHE A 204 2.53 14.69 16.89
CA PHE A 204 3.72 13.87 17.03
C PHE A 204 4.96 14.71 16.89
N TYR A 205 6.05 14.28 17.52
CA TYR A 205 7.33 14.94 17.49
C TYR A 205 8.34 13.97 16.87
N LEU A 206 8.97 14.38 15.78
CA LEU A 206 10.07 13.68 15.15
C LEU A 206 11.35 14.45 15.46
N SER A 207 12.30 13.82 16.13
CA SER A 207 13.46 14.51 16.68
C SER A 207 14.37 15.05 15.58
N GLY A 208 14.92 14.17 14.75
CA GLY A 208 15.84 14.52 13.65
C GLY A 208 15.97 13.36 12.67
N VAL A 209 16.85 13.48 11.69
CA VAL A 209 17.06 12.44 10.67
C VAL A 209 18.37 11.69 10.94
N ILE A 210 18.32 10.35 10.98
CA ILE A 210 19.47 9.47 11.16
C ILE A 210 19.53 8.54 9.94
N ASN A 211 20.65 8.54 9.21
CA ASN A 211 20.85 7.73 7.99
C ASN A 211 19.72 7.93 6.95
N GLY A 212 19.36 9.20 6.70
CA GLY A 212 18.31 9.57 5.75
C GLY A 212 16.90 9.14 6.15
N ARG A 213 16.67 8.75 7.41
CA ARG A 213 15.37 8.28 7.93
C ARG A 213 15.05 8.85 9.31
N TYR A 214 13.78 8.84 9.68
CA TYR A 214 13.37 9.21 11.04
C TYR A 214 13.60 8.07 12.04
N PRO A 215 13.78 8.38 13.34
CA PRO A 215 13.98 7.39 14.39
C PRO A 215 12.87 6.35 14.46
N ASP A 216 13.24 5.07 14.41
CA ASP A 216 12.30 3.94 14.32
C ASP A 216 11.30 3.89 15.49
N ARG A 217 11.68 4.36 16.69
CA ARG A 217 10.79 4.39 17.86
C ARG A 217 9.66 5.41 17.71
N GLU A 218 9.95 6.56 17.12
CA GLU A 218 8.98 7.65 16.92
C GLU A 218 8.02 7.28 15.78
N VAL A 219 8.55 6.72 14.70
CA VAL A 219 7.78 6.18 13.57
C VAL A 219 6.92 4.98 14.01
N LEU A 220 7.42 4.13 14.90
CA LEU A 220 6.63 3.06 15.53
C LEU A 220 5.43 3.62 16.31
N ASN A 221 5.61 4.70 17.04
CA ASN A 221 4.50 5.33 17.75
C ASN A 221 3.47 5.88 16.76
N LEU A 222 3.90 6.62 15.73
CA LEU A 222 3.02 7.14 14.69
C LEU A 222 2.24 6.01 13.97
N SER A 223 2.92 4.96 13.53
CA SER A 223 2.30 3.80 12.87
C SER A 223 1.31 3.05 13.78
N ARG A 224 1.56 2.97 15.09
CA ARG A 224 0.59 2.43 16.05
C ARG A 224 -0.71 3.23 16.05
N PHE A 225 -0.63 4.55 16.01
CA PHE A 225 -1.83 5.37 15.91
C PHE A 225 -2.54 5.12 14.58
N LEU A 226 -1.83 5.13 13.44
CA LEU A 226 -2.38 4.86 12.08
C LEU A 226 -3.11 3.53 12.00
N SER A 227 -2.58 2.50 12.66
CA SER A 227 -3.17 1.16 12.64
C SER A 227 -4.47 1.02 13.45
N VAL A 228 -4.65 1.81 14.52
CA VAL A 228 -5.75 1.66 15.50
C VAL A 228 -6.92 2.62 15.21
N MET A 229 -6.89 3.33 14.10
CA MET A 229 -7.93 4.33 13.80
C MET A 229 -9.30 3.72 13.58
N LYS A 230 -10.32 4.51 13.84
CA LYS A 230 -11.69 4.18 13.46
C LYS A 230 -11.86 4.36 11.95
N ASN A 231 -12.98 3.85 11.42
CA ASN A 231 -13.35 4.12 10.04
C ASN A 231 -13.50 5.64 9.82
N PRO A 232 -13.20 6.12 8.61
CA PRO A 232 -13.34 7.53 8.28
C PRO A 232 -14.77 8.00 8.55
N ARG A 233 -14.91 9.29 8.86
CA ARG A 233 -16.23 9.91 9.00
C ARG A 233 -16.93 9.84 7.64
N PRO A 234 -18.20 9.41 7.56
CA PRO A 234 -18.93 9.39 6.30
C PRO A 234 -19.14 10.83 5.83
N LEU A 235 -18.45 11.23 4.75
CA LEU A 235 -18.69 12.47 4.06
C LEU A 235 -19.74 12.24 2.97
N VAL A 236 -20.68 13.19 2.84
CA VAL A 236 -21.79 13.07 1.89
C VAL A 236 -21.26 12.88 0.47
N TRP A 237 -20.29 13.69 0.04
CA TRP A 237 -19.69 13.61 -1.30
C TRP A 237 -19.07 12.23 -1.58
N ARG A 238 -18.24 11.71 -0.66
CA ARG A 238 -17.56 10.41 -0.81
C ARG A 238 -18.53 9.24 -0.81
N ASN A 239 -19.65 9.35 -0.09
CA ASN A 239 -20.66 8.30 -0.06
C ASN A 239 -21.63 8.38 -1.24
N SER A 240 -21.73 9.50 -1.95
CA SER A 240 -22.65 9.65 -3.09
C SER A 240 -21.99 9.47 -4.46
N HIS A 241 -20.67 9.69 -4.59
CA HIS A 241 -19.97 9.67 -5.87
C HIS A 241 -18.91 8.56 -5.93
N PRO A 242 -18.76 7.87 -7.07
CA PRO A 242 -17.62 6.98 -7.29
C PRO A 242 -16.38 7.82 -7.59
N TYR A 243 -15.24 7.44 -7.00
CA TYR A 243 -13.95 8.05 -7.32
C TYR A 243 -12.84 7.01 -7.21
N ALA A 244 -11.76 7.22 -7.94
CA ALA A 244 -10.59 6.36 -7.89
C ALA A 244 -9.33 7.23 -7.83
N LEU A 245 -8.33 6.73 -7.11
CA LEU A 245 -6.97 7.27 -7.18
C LEU A 245 -6.19 6.38 -8.14
N ALA A 246 -5.62 6.96 -9.19
CA ALA A 246 -4.83 6.20 -10.16
C ALA A 246 -3.49 5.81 -9.54
N ASP A 247 -3.26 4.51 -9.39
CA ASP A 247 -1.99 3.95 -8.91
C ASP A 247 -0.99 3.77 -10.05
N ARG A 248 -1.46 3.32 -11.23
CA ARG A 248 -0.65 3.11 -12.43
C ARG A 248 -1.34 3.74 -13.64
N MET A 249 -0.56 4.36 -14.50
CA MET A 249 -1.00 4.94 -15.77
C MET A 249 -0.22 4.27 -16.90
N LEU A 250 -0.91 3.80 -17.94
CA LEU A 250 -0.31 3.24 -19.15
C LEU A 250 -0.95 3.87 -20.38
N ASP A 251 -0.12 4.19 -21.38
CA ASP A 251 -0.56 4.59 -22.70
C ASP A 251 -0.75 3.33 -23.55
N ILE A 252 -1.95 3.12 -24.11
CA ILE A 252 -2.27 1.94 -24.95
C ILE A 252 -2.31 2.33 -26.44
N THR A 253 -1.99 3.59 -26.76
CA THR A 253 -2.06 4.09 -28.14
C THR A 253 -1.12 3.29 -29.05
N PRO A 254 -1.58 2.82 -30.22
CA PRO A 254 -0.73 2.11 -31.17
C PRO A 254 0.48 2.97 -31.58
N PRO A 255 1.71 2.43 -31.60
CA PRO A 255 2.91 3.20 -31.92
C PRO A 255 2.87 3.78 -33.33
N THR A 256 2.21 3.11 -34.28
CA THR A 256 2.02 3.59 -35.65
C THR A 256 1.30 4.95 -35.71
N GLN A 257 0.28 5.15 -34.87
CA GLN A 257 -0.45 6.44 -34.81
C GLN A 257 0.40 7.55 -34.19
N ILE A 258 1.32 7.20 -33.28
CA ILE A 258 2.25 8.13 -32.65
C ILE A 258 3.32 8.58 -33.66
N GLU A 259 3.81 7.66 -34.50
CA GLU A 259 4.76 7.96 -35.58
C GLU A 259 4.15 8.86 -36.66
N GLU A 260 2.90 8.58 -37.07
CA GLU A 260 2.18 9.41 -38.05
C GLU A 260 1.89 10.82 -37.51
N ASN A 261 1.42 10.93 -36.26
CA ASN A 261 1.16 12.20 -35.62
C ASN A 261 1.50 12.17 -34.12
N PRO A 262 2.57 12.85 -33.68
CA PRO A 262 2.98 12.82 -32.28
C PRO A 262 1.98 13.49 -31.32
N LYS A 263 1.05 14.31 -31.83
CA LYS A 263 0.01 15.03 -31.08
C LYS A 263 -1.39 14.43 -31.25
N CYS A 264 -1.49 13.17 -31.68
CA CYS A 264 -2.78 12.47 -31.76
C CYS A 264 -3.45 12.31 -30.40
N ASP A 265 -4.77 12.11 -30.43
CA ASP A 265 -5.54 11.76 -29.23
C ASP A 265 -5.15 10.36 -28.75
N ARG A 266 -4.70 10.27 -27.49
CA ARG A 266 -4.16 9.04 -26.92
C ARG A 266 -5.16 8.32 -26.04
N THR A 267 -5.16 7.00 -26.14
CA THR A 267 -5.95 6.13 -25.26
C THR A 267 -5.13 5.70 -24.06
N VAL A 268 -5.54 6.12 -22.86
CA VAL A 268 -4.83 5.86 -21.60
C VAL A 268 -5.62 4.88 -20.73
N ALA A 269 -4.96 3.86 -20.21
CA ALA A 269 -5.48 3.04 -19.12
C ALA A 269 -5.00 3.55 -17.76
N LEU A 270 -5.96 3.76 -16.86
CA LEU A 270 -5.73 4.12 -15.47
C LEU A 270 -6.12 2.94 -14.57
N TYR A 271 -5.17 2.45 -13.79
CA TYR A 271 -5.40 1.39 -12.81
C TYR A 271 -5.45 2.01 -11.42
N GLY A 272 -6.37 1.56 -10.58
CA GLY A 272 -6.46 2.00 -9.20
C GLY A 272 -7.64 1.37 -8.46
N TYR A 273 -7.68 1.60 -7.15
CA TYR A 273 -8.79 1.13 -6.33
C TYR A 273 -10.01 2.05 -6.49
N LEU A 274 -11.17 1.44 -6.73
CA LEU A 274 -12.45 2.12 -6.70
C LEU A 274 -12.86 2.46 -5.26
N ARG A 275 -13.38 3.67 -5.06
CA ARG A 275 -13.76 4.22 -3.76
C ARG A 275 -15.13 4.89 -3.85
N GLY A 276 -15.76 5.04 -2.68
CA GLY A 276 -17.08 5.64 -2.57
C GLY A 276 -18.17 4.66 -3.03
N THR A 277 -18.80 4.97 -4.15
CA THR A 277 -19.87 4.12 -4.73
C THR A 277 -19.37 3.32 -5.94
N ASN A 278 -20.21 2.41 -6.43
CA ASN A 278 -19.87 1.60 -7.60
C ASN A 278 -19.87 2.45 -8.87
N MET A 279 -18.92 2.18 -9.76
CA MET A 279 -18.82 2.82 -11.07
C MET A 279 -19.71 2.09 -12.08
N PRO A 280 -20.42 2.78 -12.99
CA PRO A 280 -21.15 2.12 -14.06
C PRO A 280 -20.18 1.43 -15.04
N GLY A 281 -20.58 0.27 -15.57
CA GLY A 281 -19.71 -0.56 -16.42
C GLY A 281 -19.50 -0.03 -17.84
N TYR A 282 -20.40 0.81 -18.34
CA TYR A 282 -20.34 1.40 -19.68
C TYR A 282 -20.68 2.89 -19.63
N GLU A 283 -20.07 3.68 -20.52
CA GLU A 283 -20.32 5.12 -20.71
C GLU A 283 -20.28 5.95 -19.40
N ALA A 284 -19.37 5.61 -18.49
CA ALA A 284 -19.18 6.39 -17.28
C ALA A 284 -18.58 7.77 -17.63
N LYS A 285 -19.25 8.85 -17.24
CA LYS A 285 -18.67 10.20 -17.32
C LYS A 285 -17.76 10.43 -16.12
N VAL A 286 -16.50 10.79 -16.39
CA VAL A 286 -15.48 10.99 -15.37
C VAL A 286 -14.80 12.33 -15.60
N HIS A 287 -14.61 13.08 -14.53
CA HIS A 287 -13.77 14.26 -14.54
C HIS A 287 -12.37 13.90 -14.04
N VAL A 288 -11.35 14.13 -14.86
CA VAL A 288 -9.95 13.99 -14.45
C VAL A 288 -9.42 15.39 -14.10
N PRO A 289 -9.08 15.65 -12.82
CA PRO A 289 -8.58 16.96 -12.42
C PRO A 289 -7.36 17.39 -13.24
N GLY A 290 -7.40 18.60 -13.77
CA GLY A 290 -6.34 19.17 -14.61
C GLY A 290 -6.39 18.76 -16.09
N VAL A 291 -7.20 17.76 -16.47
CA VAL A 291 -7.36 17.34 -17.88
C VAL A 291 -8.73 17.77 -18.42
N GLY A 292 -9.82 17.40 -17.75
CA GLY A 292 -11.19 17.73 -18.16
C GLY A 292 -12.17 16.56 -18.01
N ASP A 293 -13.35 16.74 -18.61
CA ASP A 293 -14.42 15.75 -18.62
C ASP A 293 -14.20 14.74 -19.75
N LEU A 294 -14.17 13.46 -19.39
CA LEU A 294 -13.94 12.34 -20.30
C LEU A 294 -15.06 11.29 -20.15
N THR A 295 -15.20 10.46 -21.17
CA THR A 295 -16.07 9.28 -21.12
C THR A 295 -15.22 8.03 -21.09
N VAL A 296 -15.56 7.10 -20.19
CA VAL A 296 -14.82 5.84 -20.05
C VAL A 296 -15.28 4.89 -21.13
N ALA A 297 -14.33 4.42 -21.94
CA ALA A 297 -14.58 3.44 -22.99
C ALA A 297 -14.85 2.03 -22.42
N GLN A 298 -14.05 1.59 -21.44
CA GLN A 298 -14.16 0.27 -20.84
C GLN A 298 -13.73 0.30 -19.36
N VAL A 299 -14.47 -0.41 -18.52
CA VAL A 299 -14.11 -0.66 -17.10
C VAL A 299 -13.96 -2.16 -16.90
N GLU A 300 -12.81 -2.59 -16.39
CA GLU A 300 -12.54 -4.00 -16.09
C GLU A 300 -12.07 -4.14 -14.64
N ALA A 301 -12.65 -5.10 -13.91
CA ALA A 301 -12.25 -5.42 -12.55
C ALA A 301 -11.05 -6.39 -12.58
N GLN A 302 -9.93 -5.96 -12.00
CA GLN A 302 -8.71 -6.76 -11.89
C GLN A 302 -8.56 -7.36 -10.48
N PRO A 303 -7.84 -8.49 -10.33
CA PRO A 303 -7.52 -9.02 -9.02
C PRO A 303 -6.66 -8.03 -8.23
N ASP A 304 -6.92 -7.97 -6.92
CA ASP A 304 -6.25 -7.03 -6.01
C ASP A 304 -4.75 -7.35 -5.88
N PRO A 305 -3.84 -6.38 -6.15
CA PRO A 305 -2.39 -6.61 -6.02
C PRO A 305 -1.92 -6.67 -4.57
N CYS A 306 -2.71 -6.18 -3.61
CA CYS A 306 -2.41 -6.19 -2.17
C CYS A 306 -3.58 -6.82 -1.39
N PRO A 307 -3.86 -8.13 -1.53
CA PRO A 307 -5.00 -8.75 -0.87
C PRO A 307 -4.86 -8.70 0.66
N THR A 308 -5.96 -8.39 1.36
CA THR A 308 -5.93 -8.45 2.82
C THR A 308 -5.91 -9.90 3.33
N PRO A 309 -5.18 -10.21 4.41
CA PRO A 309 -5.27 -11.50 5.10
C PRO A 309 -6.64 -11.76 5.75
N TYR A 310 -7.65 -10.94 5.47
CA TYR A 310 -8.97 -11.06 6.04
C TYR A 310 -9.67 -12.34 5.60
N ALA A 311 -9.57 -12.70 4.31
CA ALA A 311 -10.12 -13.95 3.78
C ALA A 311 -9.50 -15.17 4.47
N GLN A 312 -8.17 -15.18 4.63
CA GLN A 312 -7.46 -16.22 5.40
C GLN A 312 -7.92 -16.25 6.86
N GLN A 313 -8.11 -15.08 7.48
CA GLN A 313 -8.64 -15.00 8.84
C GLN A 313 -10.08 -15.50 8.95
N ALA A 314 -10.91 -15.31 7.91
CA ALA A 314 -12.27 -15.84 7.86
C ALA A 314 -12.25 -17.38 7.76
N LEU A 315 -11.37 -17.94 6.92
CA LEU A 315 -11.13 -19.38 6.85
C LEU A 315 -10.60 -19.94 8.17
N GLU A 316 -9.60 -19.32 8.79
CA GLU A 316 -9.07 -19.71 10.11
C GLU A 316 -10.15 -19.73 11.20
N LYS A 317 -11.10 -18.79 11.15
CA LYS A 317 -12.24 -18.76 12.08
C LYS A 317 -13.17 -19.95 11.88
N ILE A 318 -13.39 -20.36 10.63
CA ILE A 318 -14.25 -21.50 10.28
C ILE A 318 -13.56 -22.81 10.66
N THR A 319 -12.25 -22.94 10.41
CA THR A 319 -11.47 -24.15 10.69
C THR A 319 -11.07 -24.31 12.17
N GLY A 320 -11.42 -23.36 13.04
CA GLY A 320 -11.16 -23.44 14.49
C GLY A 320 -9.69 -23.30 14.90
N THR A 321 -8.80 -22.89 13.99
CA THR A 321 -7.37 -22.70 14.28
C THR A 321 -7.15 -21.44 15.12
N LYS A 322 -6.10 -21.46 15.96
CA LYS A 322 -5.81 -20.38 16.92
C LYS A 322 -5.67 -19.03 16.20
N LYS A 323 -6.56 -18.07 16.53
CA LYS A 323 -6.56 -16.70 15.99
C LYS A 323 -5.22 -16.00 16.22
N ARG A 324 -4.35 -15.94 15.21
CA ARG A 324 -3.13 -15.14 15.27
C ARG A 324 -3.49 -13.65 15.14
N ARG A 325 -3.17 -12.86 16.18
CA ARG A 325 -3.42 -11.39 16.20
C ARG A 325 -2.33 -10.59 15.48
N ARG A 326 -1.14 -11.16 15.34
CA ARG A 326 0.00 -10.52 14.66
C ARG A 326 -0.08 -10.77 13.15
N LEU A 327 0.37 -9.79 12.37
CA LEU A 327 0.54 -9.91 10.93
C LEU A 327 1.84 -10.70 10.65
N GLY A 328 1.77 -11.67 9.75
CA GLY A 328 2.94 -12.41 9.28
C GLY A 328 3.88 -11.52 8.45
N GLU A 329 5.09 -12.00 8.16
CA GLU A 329 6.02 -11.25 7.30
C GLU A 329 5.63 -11.31 5.83
N LYS A 330 5.16 -12.48 5.36
CA LYS A 330 4.62 -12.68 4.01
C LYS A 330 3.37 -11.83 3.73
N GLU A 331 2.62 -11.50 4.77
CA GLU A 331 1.40 -10.69 4.69
C GLU A 331 1.67 -9.18 4.56
N LYS A 332 2.93 -8.74 4.73
CA LYS A 332 3.35 -7.34 4.63
C LYS A 332 3.70 -6.98 3.19
N VAL A 333 2.68 -6.95 2.36
CA VAL A 333 2.81 -6.62 0.93
C VAL A 333 2.82 -5.11 0.73
N ILE A 334 3.60 -4.67 -0.25
CA ILE A 334 3.63 -3.31 -0.80
C ILE A 334 3.23 -3.36 -2.27
N TYR A 335 2.48 -2.35 -2.71
CA TYR A 335 2.19 -2.09 -4.11
C TYR A 335 2.45 -0.62 -4.38
N ALA A 336 3.46 -0.35 -5.21
CA ALA A 336 3.87 1.00 -5.58
C ALA A 336 4.43 0.95 -7.01
N PRO A 337 3.57 0.93 -8.04
CA PRO A 337 3.99 0.71 -9.42
C PRO A 337 4.78 1.88 -10.02
N MET A 338 4.65 3.09 -9.47
CA MET A 338 5.39 4.28 -9.91
C MET A 338 6.67 4.55 -9.08
N SER A 339 6.90 3.79 -8.01
CA SER A 339 8.04 3.96 -7.12
C SER A 339 9.06 2.84 -7.32
N ASP A 340 10.30 3.09 -6.91
CA ASP A 340 11.32 2.03 -6.82
C ASP A 340 11.01 1.08 -5.64
N VAL A 341 10.61 -0.15 -5.96
CA VAL A 341 10.42 -1.22 -4.97
C VAL A 341 11.47 -2.29 -5.20
N GLY A 342 12.45 -2.35 -4.29
CA GLY A 342 13.46 -3.40 -4.29
C GLY A 342 14.61 -3.19 -5.28
N GLY A 343 14.85 -1.95 -5.73
CA GLY A 343 15.88 -1.61 -6.71
C GLY A 343 15.40 -1.76 -8.14
N VAL A 344 14.08 -1.76 -8.37
CA VAL A 344 13.45 -1.84 -9.69
C VAL A 344 12.50 -0.66 -9.84
N LEU A 345 12.84 0.24 -10.74
CA LEU A 345 12.02 1.37 -11.15
C LEU A 345 11.47 1.10 -12.54
N VAL A 346 10.15 0.99 -12.65
CA VAL A 346 9.46 0.82 -13.92
C VAL A 346 9.04 2.20 -14.41
N ASP A 347 9.65 2.66 -15.50
CA ASP A 347 9.16 3.80 -16.27
C ASP A 347 8.30 3.30 -17.44
N ARG A 348 7.76 4.22 -18.25
CA ARG A 348 6.81 3.90 -19.33
C ARG A 348 7.31 2.83 -20.30
N ASP A 349 8.56 2.96 -20.73
CA ASP A 349 9.13 2.13 -21.80
C ASP A 349 10.37 1.35 -21.36
N ALA A 350 10.86 1.59 -20.14
CA ALA A 350 12.10 1.02 -19.64
C ALA A 350 11.99 0.64 -18.17
N VAL A 351 12.71 -0.42 -17.79
CA VAL A 351 12.87 -0.86 -16.41
C VAL A 351 14.31 -0.59 -16.00
N TYR A 352 14.48 0.29 -15.01
CA TYR A 352 15.77 0.60 -14.42
C TYR A 352 15.96 -0.29 -13.19
N ILE A 353 17.06 -1.04 -13.17
CA ILE A 353 17.41 -1.92 -12.06
C ILE A 353 18.71 -1.41 -11.44
N ASP A 354 18.68 -1.09 -10.15
CA ASP A 354 19.87 -0.71 -9.39
C ASP A 354 20.50 -1.98 -8.80
N VAL A 355 21.59 -2.43 -9.43
CA VAL A 355 22.39 -3.56 -8.96
C VAL A 355 23.51 -2.98 -8.09
N LYS A 356 23.61 -3.43 -6.85
CA LYS A 356 24.62 -2.90 -5.89
C LYS A 356 26.09 -3.19 -6.27
N SER A 357 26.31 -3.99 -7.31
CA SER A 357 27.62 -4.37 -7.82
C SER A 357 27.62 -4.18 -9.34
N ASN A 358 28.54 -3.34 -9.84
CA ASN A 358 28.75 -3.08 -11.27
C ASN A 358 29.68 -4.13 -11.91
N THR A 359 29.66 -5.38 -11.44
CA THR A 359 30.62 -6.42 -11.88
C THR A 359 30.37 -6.96 -13.29
N PHE A 360 29.32 -6.51 -13.98
CA PHE A 360 28.90 -7.04 -15.28
C PHE A 360 28.95 -6.02 -16.42
N ASP A 361 29.53 -4.83 -16.20
CA ASP A 361 29.68 -3.82 -17.25
C ASP A 361 30.82 -4.21 -18.21
N ALA A 362 30.48 -4.41 -19.48
CA ALA A 362 31.42 -4.84 -20.52
C ALA A 362 32.45 -3.75 -20.87
N ASP A 363 32.09 -2.47 -20.63
CA ASP A 363 32.89 -1.29 -20.97
C ASP A 363 33.80 -0.81 -19.81
N ASP A 364 33.67 -1.39 -18.61
CA ASP A 364 34.57 -1.07 -17.49
C ASP A 364 35.95 -1.69 -17.72
N GLU A 365 37.01 -0.87 -17.58
CA GLU A 365 38.42 -1.22 -17.82
C GLU A 365 38.80 -2.57 -17.20
N ASP A 366 39.68 -3.33 -17.88
CA ASP A 366 40.14 -4.70 -17.57
C ASP A 366 40.80 -4.87 -16.16
N ASP A 367 40.84 -3.83 -15.34
CA ASP A 367 41.47 -3.77 -14.01
C ASP A 367 40.55 -4.20 -12.84
N VAL A 368 39.30 -4.59 -13.12
CA VAL A 368 38.43 -5.23 -12.11
C VAL A 368 38.72 -6.73 -12.08
N GLU A 369 39.10 -7.29 -10.93
CA GLU A 369 39.25 -8.74 -10.75
C GLU A 369 37.92 -9.47 -11.01
N ARG A 370 37.69 -9.87 -12.26
CA ARG A 370 36.49 -10.62 -12.66
C ARG A 370 36.65 -12.08 -12.27
N GLY A 371 35.65 -12.63 -11.58
CA GLY A 371 35.56 -14.06 -11.36
C GLY A 371 35.36 -14.83 -12.68
N LEU A 372 35.67 -16.14 -12.67
CA LEU A 372 35.53 -17.00 -13.86
C LEU A 372 34.09 -17.01 -14.42
N GLY A 373 33.09 -16.91 -13.54
CA GLY A 373 31.68 -16.78 -13.93
C GLY A 373 31.32 -15.40 -14.51
N GLU A 374 31.94 -14.32 -14.02
CA GLU A 374 31.69 -12.96 -14.52
C GLU A 374 32.30 -12.80 -15.92
N GLN A 375 33.51 -13.31 -16.13
CA GLN A 375 34.15 -13.33 -17.44
C GLN A 375 33.34 -14.14 -18.47
N MET A 376 32.75 -15.26 -18.05
CA MET A 376 31.87 -16.06 -18.91
C MET A 376 30.62 -15.29 -19.33
N VAL A 377 29.94 -14.60 -18.40
CA VAL A 377 28.73 -13.81 -18.69
C VAL A 377 29.03 -12.66 -19.65
N VAL A 378 30.12 -11.92 -19.43
CA VAL A 378 30.53 -10.84 -20.34
C VAL A 378 30.89 -11.37 -21.73
N GLY A 379 31.58 -12.51 -21.81
CA GLY A 379 31.88 -13.16 -23.08
C GLY A 379 30.59 -13.51 -23.85
N LEU A 380 29.62 -14.12 -23.17
CA LEU A 380 28.33 -14.49 -23.76
C LEU A 380 27.48 -13.28 -24.18
N GLN A 381 27.58 -12.15 -23.48
CA GLN A 381 26.86 -10.93 -23.84
C GLN A 381 27.28 -10.38 -25.21
N SER A 382 28.57 -10.54 -25.55
CA SER A 382 29.13 -10.10 -26.84
C SER A 382 28.88 -11.10 -27.98
N GLU A 383 28.66 -12.37 -27.65
CA GLU A 383 28.55 -13.45 -28.63
C GLU A 383 27.17 -13.45 -29.30
N ARG A 384 27.14 -13.16 -30.61
CA ARG A 384 25.90 -13.15 -31.43
C ARG A 384 25.63 -14.48 -32.13
N ARG A 385 26.43 -15.51 -31.87
CA ARG A 385 26.23 -16.84 -32.47
C ARG A 385 25.01 -17.49 -31.85
N LEU A 386 24.18 -18.11 -32.69
CA LEU A 386 23.04 -18.89 -32.21
C LEU A 386 23.56 -20.12 -31.48
N LEU A 387 23.07 -20.31 -30.24
CA LEU A 387 23.35 -21.51 -29.47
C LEU A 387 22.77 -22.73 -30.22
N GLY A 388 23.60 -23.72 -30.53
CA GLY A 388 23.21 -24.91 -31.29
C GLY A 388 23.26 -24.77 -32.81
N ASN A 389 23.85 -23.69 -33.33
CA ASN A 389 24.18 -23.63 -34.75
C ASN A 389 25.42 -24.50 -35.04
N ASP A 390 25.21 -25.74 -35.48
CA ASP A 390 26.27 -26.68 -35.82
C ASP A 390 26.84 -26.40 -37.22
N GLU A 391 27.81 -25.47 -37.33
CA GLU A 391 28.53 -25.22 -38.59
C GLU A 391 29.37 -26.42 -39.06
N GLN A 392 29.67 -27.34 -38.13
CA GLN A 392 30.64 -28.41 -38.34
C GLN A 392 30.03 -29.71 -38.87
N GLY A 393 28.71 -29.90 -38.79
CA GLY A 393 28.02 -31.12 -39.22
C GLY A 393 28.38 -32.39 -38.43
N ILE A 394 27.56 -33.43 -38.56
CA ILE A 394 27.73 -34.70 -37.84
C ILE A 394 28.47 -35.70 -38.73
N ALA A 395 29.49 -36.38 -38.20
CA ALA A 395 30.21 -37.44 -38.90
C ALA A 395 29.64 -38.82 -38.53
N LEU A 396 29.25 -39.62 -39.53
CA LEU A 396 28.74 -40.98 -39.32
C LEU A 396 29.84 -42.01 -39.01
N PHE A 397 31.08 -41.76 -39.46
CA PHE A 397 32.23 -42.64 -39.26
C PHE A 397 33.51 -41.82 -39.05
N GLY A 398 34.51 -42.36 -38.36
CA GLY A 398 35.71 -41.62 -37.89
C GLY A 398 36.56 -40.92 -38.97
N LYS A 399 36.36 -41.23 -40.27
CA LYS A 399 36.96 -40.52 -41.41
C LYS A 399 35.93 -40.20 -42.52
N GLY A 400 34.64 -40.24 -42.20
CA GLY A 400 33.56 -39.97 -43.15
C GLY A 400 33.32 -38.48 -43.37
N GLU A 401 32.67 -38.15 -44.49
CA GLU A 401 32.18 -36.81 -44.79
C GLU A 401 31.17 -36.36 -43.72
N ARG A 402 31.22 -35.06 -43.35
CA ARG A 402 30.35 -34.48 -42.32
C ARG A 402 29.06 -33.97 -42.98
N LEU A 403 27.92 -34.48 -42.51
CA LEU A 403 26.61 -34.07 -43.00
C LEU A 403 26.20 -32.74 -42.36
N ARG A 404 25.86 -31.75 -43.18
CA ARG A 404 25.52 -30.38 -42.75
C ARG A 404 24.03 -30.08 -42.82
N ASP A 405 23.35 -30.60 -43.84
CA ASP A 405 21.90 -30.53 -43.99
C ASP A 405 21.38 -31.93 -44.32
N VAL A 406 20.30 -32.34 -43.65
CA VAL A 406 19.46 -33.45 -44.10
C VAL A 406 18.32 -32.77 -44.85
N GLU A 407 18.42 -32.73 -46.18
CA GLU A 407 17.29 -32.27 -47.00
C GLU A 407 16.13 -33.24 -46.76
N ASP A 408 15.11 -32.79 -46.02
CA ASP A 408 13.81 -33.46 -45.89
C ASP A 408 13.00 -33.31 -47.20
N ASP A 409 13.66 -33.49 -48.35
CA ASP A 409 12.97 -33.77 -49.60
C ASP A 409 12.58 -35.25 -49.58
N HIS A 410 11.45 -35.51 -48.94
CA HIS A 410 10.66 -36.71 -49.17
C HIS A 410 10.18 -36.74 -50.63
N GLU A 411 11.08 -36.95 -51.59
CA GLU A 411 10.73 -37.62 -52.86
C GLU A 411 11.88 -38.20 -53.69
N ASP A 412 13.16 -37.93 -53.42
CA ASP A 412 14.24 -38.54 -54.24
C ASP A 412 15.38 -39.15 -53.39
N VAL A 413 15.09 -40.29 -52.74
CA VAL A 413 16.16 -41.20 -52.31
C VAL A 413 16.74 -41.88 -53.55
N LEU A 414 17.73 -41.26 -54.19
CA LEU A 414 18.57 -41.96 -55.14
C LEU A 414 19.40 -43.00 -54.38
N ASP A 415 19.09 -44.27 -54.61
CA ASP A 415 19.83 -45.43 -54.11
C ASP A 415 21.31 -45.32 -54.52
N THR A 416 22.13 -44.79 -53.62
CA THR A 416 23.59 -44.80 -53.75
C THR A 416 24.18 -46.11 -53.23
N GLY A 417 23.48 -47.21 -53.51
CA GLY A 417 23.96 -48.56 -53.36
C GLY A 417 25.32 -48.76 -54.04
N ARG A 418 26.20 -49.47 -53.35
CA ARG A 418 27.59 -49.73 -53.72
C ARG A 418 27.67 -50.41 -55.11
N THR A 419 28.18 -49.72 -56.12
CA THR A 419 28.28 -50.22 -57.51
C THR A 419 29.44 -51.19 -57.77
N SER A 420 30.29 -51.46 -56.77
CA SER A 420 31.38 -52.43 -56.88
C SER A 420 31.44 -53.40 -55.70
N ARG A 421 31.62 -54.69 -56.03
CA ARG A 421 31.80 -55.78 -55.05
C ARG A 421 33.14 -55.60 -54.33
N ARG A 422 33.12 -55.71 -53.00
CA ARG A 422 34.33 -55.73 -52.17
C ARG A 422 35.07 -57.04 -52.44
N ASN A 423 36.30 -56.96 -52.94
CA ASN A 423 37.16 -58.13 -53.04
C ASN A 423 37.53 -58.62 -51.63
N PRO A 424 37.32 -59.91 -51.31
CA PRO A 424 37.75 -60.47 -50.04
C PRO A 424 39.28 -60.52 -50.00
N THR A 425 39.89 -59.85 -49.04
CA THR A 425 41.29 -60.07 -48.68
C THR A 425 41.38 -61.43 -48.01
N ALA A 426 42.00 -62.41 -48.68
CA ALA A 426 42.36 -63.67 -48.06
C ALA A 426 43.41 -63.39 -46.98
N MET A 427 43.08 -63.69 -45.73
CA MET A 427 44.06 -63.80 -44.65
C MET A 427 44.85 -65.09 -44.88
N ASP A 428 46.07 -64.98 -45.41
CA ASP A 428 47.06 -66.04 -45.25
C ASP A 428 47.60 -65.98 -43.82
N ARG A 429 47.47 -67.12 -43.16
CA ARG A 429 47.79 -67.34 -41.76
C ARG A 429 49.13 -68.08 -41.73
N GLU A 430 50.23 -67.34 -41.57
CA GLU A 430 51.51 -67.93 -41.17
C GLU A 430 51.87 -67.47 -39.76
N LEU A 431 52.25 -68.47 -38.97
CA LEU A 431 52.69 -68.42 -37.59
C LEU A 431 54.02 -67.66 -37.49
N ASP A 432 54.24 -66.87 -36.43
CA ASP A 432 55.13 -67.29 -35.32
C ASP A 432 55.22 -66.23 -34.21
N ASP A 433 55.17 -66.77 -33.00
CA ASP A 433 55.47 -66.33 -31.63
C ASP A 433 55.98 -64.91 -31.32
N GLY A 434 55.39 -64.35 -30.24
CA GLY A 434 56.22 -63.75 -29.20
C GLY A 434 55.65 -62.54 -28.45
N LEU A 435 55.31 -62.78 -27.18
CA LEU A 435 55.49 -61.90 -26.01
C LEU A 435 54.30 -61.05 -25.53
N ASP A 436 53.63 -61.64 -24.51
CA ASP A 436 53.30 -61.10 -23.19
C ASP A 436 52.67 -59.71 -23.04
N LEU A 437 51.37 -59.70 -22.72
CA LEU A 437 50.78 -58.71 -21.83
C LEU A 437 49.82 -59.40 -20.86
N GLU A 438 50.23 -59.37 -19.59
CA GLU A 438 49.48 -59.80 -18.42
C GLU A 438 48.19 -58.98 -18.25
N ASP A 439 47.20 -59.73 -17.77
CA ASP A 439 45.83 -59.44 -17.40
C ASP A 439 45.73 -58.57 -16.14
N GLU A 440 44.98 -57.46 -16.16
CA GLU A 440 44.22 -56.99 -14.99
C GLU A 440 42.95 -56.23 -15.41
N GLY A 441 41.85 -56.99 -15.48
CA GLY A 441 40.57 -56.74 -14.80
C GLY A 441 39.96 -55.32 -14.70
N PHE A 442 38.76 -55.17 -15.26
CA PHE A 442 37.75 -54.25 -14.72
C PHE A 442 36.40 -54.98 -14.62
N GLU A 443 36.00 -55.32 -13.39
CA GLU A 443 34.64 -55.72 -13.03
C GLU A 443 33.70 -54.52 -13.11
N SER A 444 32.48 -54.76 -13.59
CA SER A 444 31.33 -53.92 -13.26
C SER A 444 30.18 -54.81 -12.82
N GLY A 445 29.85 -54.69 -11.54
CA GLY A 445 28.50 -54.81 -11.01
C GLY A 445 27.94 -53.43 -10.76
#